data_AF-A0A8J7YTA3-F1
#
_entry.id   AF-A0A8J7YTA3-F1
#
_cell.length_a   1.000
_cell.length_b   1.000
_cell.length_c   1.000
_cell.angle_alpha   90.00
_cell.angle_beta   90.00
_cell.angle_gamma   90.00
#
_symmetry.space_group_name_H-M   'P 1'
#
loop_
_entity.id
_entity.type
_entity.pdbx_description
1 polymer ?
#
loop_
_entity_poly.entity_id
_entity_poly.type
_entity_poly.pdbx_seq_one_letter_code
_entity_poly.pdbx_strand_id
1 'polypeptide(L)' 'MSSKSKISRGFLTVVPKEVRRKVGLKEGDTIEWTVNGESISVLPHKKVCIDDIIAIASHGGDAVVSKKEIQAGKRDRR' A
#
# COMPACT_ATOMS: atom_id res chain seq x y z
N MET A 1 -15.17 -3.32 11.79
CA MET A 1 -15.79 -3.92 10.59
C MET A 1 -15.03 -5.20 10.30
N SER A 2 -15.71 -6.34 10.26
CA SER A 2 -15.08 -7.65 10.01
C SER A 2 -15.70 -8.27 8.77
N SER A 3 -14.88 -8.57 7.78
CA SER A 3 -15.28 -9.24 6.55
C SER A 3 -14.45 -10.51 6.39
N LYS A 4 -15.08 -11.61 5.99
CA LYS A 4 -14.42 -12.90 5.81
C LYS A 4 -14.52 -13.33 4.35
N SER A 5 -13.45 -13.89 3.82
CA SER A 5 -13.40 -14.52 2.49
C SER A 5 -12.80 -15.91 2.61
N LYS A 6 -13.19 -16.82 1.73
CA LYS A 6 -12.60 -18.17 1.65
C LYS A 6 -11.37 -18.14 0.76
N ILE A 7 -10.37 -18.95 1.11
CA ILE A 7 -9.26 -19.27 0.23
C ILE A 7 -9.77 -20.28 -0.81
N SER A 8 -9.64 -19.91 -2.08
CA SER A 8 -10.05 -20.70 -3.24
C SER A 8 -8.87 -21.49 -3.81
N ARG A 9 -9.10 -22.24 -4.90
CA ARG A 9 -8.04 -22.96 -5.61
C ARG A 9 -6.88 -22.03 -5.97
N GLY A 10 -5.66 -22.53 -5.87
CA GLY A 10 -4.44 -21.75 -6.09
C GLY A 10 -4.13 -20.73 -4.98
N PHE A 11 -4.71 -20.92 -3.79
CA PHE A 11 -4.51 -20.03 -2.63
C PHE A 11 -4.98 -18.58 -2.85
N LEU A 12 -5.93 -18.38 -3.75
CA LEU A 12 -6.49 -17.07 -4.06
C LEU A 12 -7.61 -16.69 -3.09
N THR A 13 -7.70 -15.42 -2.73
CA THR A 13 -8.82 -14.90 -1.95
C THR A 13 -9.36 -13.60 -2.55
N VAL A 14 -10.67 -13.39 -2.43
CA VAL A 14 -11.31 -12.16 -2.89
C VAL A 14 -11.23 -11.12 -1.78
N VAL A 15 -10.71 -9.94 -2.11
CA VAL A 15 -10.78 -8.77 -1.22
C VAL A 15 -12.23 -8.27 -1.22
N PRO A 16 -12.96 -8.26 -0.09
CA PRO A 16 -14.38 -7.87 -0.07
C PRO A 16 -14.63 -6.44 -0.58
N LYS A 17 -15.80 -6.20 -1.20
CA LYS A 17 -16.16 -4.91 -1.83
C LYS A 17 -15.98 -3.71 -0.89
N GLU A 18 -16.40 -3.87 0.37
CA GLU A 18 -16.30 -2.83 1.39
C GLU A 18 -14.85 -2.47 1.70
N VAL A 19 -13.98 -3.47 1.81
CA VAL A 19 -12.54 -3.28 2.01
C VAL A 19 -11.95 -2.55 0.81
N ARG A 20 -12.18 -3.04 -0.42
CA ARG A 20 -11.67 -2.41 -1.65
C ARG A 20 -12.04 -0.93 -1.74
N ARG A 21 -13.32 -0.58 -1.49
CA ARG A 21 -13.78 0.81 -1.51
C ARG A 21 -13.13 1.66 -0.43
N LYS A 22 -12.98 1.13 0.77
CA LYS A 22 -12.43 1.88 1.91
C LYS A 22 -10.95 2.21 1.73
N VAL A 23 -10.17 1.29 1.18
CA VAL A 23 -8.73 1.52 0.91
C VAL A 23 -8.44 2.04 -0.50
N GLY A 24 -9.46 2.16 -1.36
CA GLY A 24 -9.33 2.69 -2.72
C GLY A 24 -8.62 1.75 -3.70
N LEU A 25 -8.68 0.43 -3.48
CA LEU A 25 -8.07 -0.57 -4.36
C LEU A 25 -8.83 -0.70 -5.68
N LYS A 26 -8.06 -0.75 -6.77
CA LYS A 26 -8.52 -0.96 -8.15
C LYS A 26 -7.92 -2.24 -8.74
N GLU A 27 -8.49 -2.70 -9.84
CA GLU A 27 -7.91 -3.80 -10.61
C GLU A 27 -6.52 -3.40 -11.12
N GLY A 28 -5.55 -4.30 -11.00
CA GLY A 28 -4.16 -4.06 -11.37
C GLY A 28 -3.29 -3.45 -10.28
N ASP A 29 -3.86 -3.02 -9.14
CA ASP A 29 -3.08 -2.55 -8.00
C ASP A 29 -2.24 -3.69 -7.39
N THR A 30 -1.00 -3.36 -7.01
CA THR A 30 -0.14 -4.27 -6.25
C THR A 30 -0.46 -4.13 -4.76
N ILE A 31 -0.47 -5.26 -4.04
CA ILE A 31 -0.60 -5.30 -2.58
C ILE A 31 0.63 -5.98 -1.98
N GLU A 32 1.12 -5.43 -0.87
CA GLU A 32 2.21 -5.95 -0.08
C GLU A 32 1.66 -6.77 1.09
N TRP A 33 2.29 -7.91 1.36
CA TRP A 33 1.92 -8.83 2.43
C TRP A 33 3.07 -8.89 3.44
N THR A 34 2.76 -8.70 4.72
CA THR A 34 3.73 -8.82 5.82
C THR A 34 3.21 -9.79 6.86
N VAL A 35 4.06 -10.74 7.28
CA VAL A 35 3.74 -11.70 8.35
C VAL A 35 4.17 -11.11 9.69
N ASN A 36 3.23 -11.01 10.63
CA ASN A 36 3.43 -10.50 11.99
C ASN A 36 2.97 -11.55 13.00
N GLY A 37 3.85 -12.51 13.31
CA GLY A 37 3.53 -13.65 14.16
C GLY A 37 2.39 -14.49 13.56
N GLU A 38 1.25 -14.52 14.25
CA GLU A 38 0.05 -15.26 13.82
C GLU A 38 -0.86 -14.46 12.88
N SER A 39 -0.51 -13.21 12.57
CA SER A 39 -1.32 -12.31 11.75
C SER A 39 -0.62 -11.96 10.44
N ILE A 40 -1.43 -11.62 9.43
CA ILE A 40 -0.92 -11.11 8.15
C ILE A 40 -1.50 -9.71 7.92
N SER A 41 -0.63 -8.76 7.61
CA SER A 41 -0.99 -7.41 7.20
C SER A 41 -0.94 -7.32 5.68
N VAL A 42 -1.98 -6.74 5.08
CA VAL A 42 -2.06 -6.50 3.63
C VAL A 42 -2.22 -5.02 3.38
N LEU A 43 -1.28 -4.42 2.66
CA LEU A 43 -1.25 -2.99 2.40
C LEU A 43 -1.24 -2.72 0.88
N PRO A 44 -2.02 -1.76 0.38
CA PRO A 44 -1.87 -1.29 -0.99
C PRO A 44 -0.45 -0.77 -1.22
N HIS A 45 0.25 -1.34 -2.20
CA HIS A 45 1.55 -0.83 -2.63
C HIS A 45 1.32 0.28 -3.65
N LYS A 46 1.44 1.54 -3.21
CA LYS A 46 1.38 2.68 -4.13
C LYS A 46 2.68 2.75 -4.90
N LYS A 47 2.59 2.60 -6.22
CA LYS A 47 3.70 2.96 -7.12
C LYS A 47 4.01 4.43 -6.92
N VAL A 48 5.27 4.71 -6.62
CA VAL A 48 5.82 6.07 -6.57
C VAL A 48 5.77 6.64 -7.98
N CYS A 49 5.04 7.74 -8.17
CA CYS A 49 5.04 8.45 -9.44
C CYS A 49 6.19 9.46 -9.49
N ILE A 50 6.62 9.83 -10.71
CA ILE A 50 7.65 10.86 -10.92
C ILE A 50 7.25 12.17 -10.20
N ASP A 51 5.96 12.50 -10.19
CA ASP A 51 5.43 13.67 -9.48
C ASP A 51 5.67 13.61 -7.96
N ASP A 52 5.60 12.42 -7.35
CA ASP A 52 5.92 12.23 -5.92
C ASP A 52 7.41 12.48 -5.64
N ILE A 53 8.29 12.14 -6.60
CA ILE A 53 9.73 12.38 -6.51
C ILE A 53 10.04 13.87 -6.70
N ILE A 54 9.41 14.51 -7.69
CA ILE A 54 9.57 15.95 -7.98
C ILE A 54 9.11 16.78 -6.78
N ALA A 55 7.99 16.42 -6.15
CA ALA A 55 7.52 17.09 -4.95
C ALA A 55 8.60 17.11 -3.87
N ILE A 56 9.30 16.00 -3.64
CA ILE A 56 10.31 15.92 -2.57
C ILE A 56 11.59 16.68 -2.92
N ALA A 57 12.01 16.63 -4.19
CA ALA A 57 13.14 17.43 -4.65
C ALA A 57 12.89 18.94 -4.52
N SER A 58 11.63 19.37 -4.63
CA SER A 58 11.26 20.79 -4.63
C SER A 58 11.24 21.43 -3.24
N HIS A 59 11.05 20.65 -2.17
CA HIS A 59 10.82 21.19 -0.83
C HIS A 59 12.08 21.25 0.06
N GLY A 60 13.19 20.64 -0.35
CA GLY A 60 14.42 20.58 0.43
C GLY A 60 14.28 19.72 1.70
N GLY A 61 15.25 18.84 1.95
CA GLY A 61 15.21 17.92 3.09
C GLY A 61 16.26 16.82 2.97
N ASP A 62 16.33 15.94 3.98
CA ASP A 62 17.18 14.76 3.91
C ASP A 62 16.60 13.76 2.89
N ALA A 63 17.26 13.68 1.74
CA ALA A 63 16.88 12.81 0.64
C ALA A 63 16.85 11.32 1.03
N VAL A 64 17.66 10.90 2.01
CA VAL A 64 17.72 9.50 2.47
C VAL A 64 16.50 9.15 3.32
N VAL A 65 16.10 10.04 4.22
CA VAL A 65 14.90 9.88 5.05
C VAL A 65 13.66 9.89 4.15
N SER A 66 13.56 10.88 3.28
CA SER A 66 12.44 11.05 2.36
C SER A 66 12.29 9.84 1.43
N LYS A 67 13.40 9.34 0.86
CA LYS A 67 13.41 8.12 0.04
C LYS A 67 12.85 6.90 0.78
N LYS A 68 13.26 6.69 2.03
CA LYS A 68 12.78 5.54 2.83
C LYS A 68 11.28 5.60 3.09
N GLU A 69 10.74 6.79 3.37
CA GLU A 69 9.31 6.97 3.62
C GLU A 69 8.46 6.76 2.37
N ILE A 70 8.92 7.28 1.22
CA ILE A 70 8.28 7.06 -0.08
C ILE A 70 8.26 5.56 -0.44
N GLN A 71 9.40 4.88 -0.30
CA GLN A 71 9.50 3.45 -0.61
C GLN A 71 8.57 2.61 0.28
N ALA A 72 8.29 3.07 1.50
CA ALA A 72 7.31 2.48 2.41
C ALA A 72 5.85 2.94 2.13
N GLY A 73 5.60 3.68 1.05
CA GLY A 73 4.26 4.13 0.64
C GLY A 73 3.67 5.26 1.50
N LYS A 74 4.47 5.90 2.36
CA LYS A 74 4.03 7.09 3.11
C LYS A 74 4.01 8.28 2.17
N ARG A 75 2.93 9.06 2.21
CA ARG A 75 2.88 10.39 1.58
C ARG A 75 3.44 11.42 2.54
N ASP A 76 4.18 12.38 2.00
CA ASP A 76 4.43 13.63 2.70
C ASP A 76 3.07 14.27 3.03
N ARG A 77 2.89 14.69 4.27
CA ARG A 77 1.61 15.19 4.79
C ARG A 77 1.56 16.73 4.81
N ARG A 78 2.33 17.40 3.97
CA ARG A 78 2.47 18.85 3.97
C ARG A 78 2.39 19.42 2.57
#